data_AF-A0A9J6FAR3-F1
#
_entry.id   AF-A0A9J6FAR3-F1
#
_cell.length_a   1.000
_cell.length_b   1.000
_cell.length_c   1.000
_cell.angle_alpha   90.00
_cell.angle_beta   90.00
_cell.angle_gamma   90.00
#
_symmetry.space_group_name_H-M   'P 1'
#
loop_
_entity.id
_entity.type
_entity.pdbx_description
1 polymer ?
#
loop_
_entity_poly.entity_id
_entity_poly.type
_entity_poly.pdbx_seq_one_letter_code
_entity_poly.pdbx_strand_id
1 'polypeptide(L)'
;MAPTLRSQGEMSDASTATQFPATSTSVASFHPNRPFIGPPVFKGTPEESIVEGITCYEHVAFLNAWDNDTKVKFLYLALDGDAKKWYTTKILTGAPNTWE
;
A
#
# COMPACT_ATOMS: atom_id res chain seq x y z
N MET A 1 36.63 11.22 65.76
CA MET A 1 36.82 11.97 64.50
C MET A 1 35.73 11.53 63.53
N ALA A 2 34.91 12.46 63.04
CA ALA A 2 34.10 12.31 61.82
C ALA A 2 34.76 13.19 60.72
N PRO A 3 34.56 12.97 59.40
CA PRO A 3 33.25 13.11 58.77
C PRO A 3 32.88 12.11 57.64
N THR A 4 31.58 12.15 57.34
CA THR A 4 30.84 11.70 56.14
C THR A 4 31.32 12.32 54.82
N LEU A 5 31.19 11.61 53.69
CA LEU A 5 30.67 12.15 52.42
C LEU A 5 30.26 11.04 51.42
N ARG A 6 29.19 11.34 50.69
CA ARG A 6 28.33 10.51 49.83
C ARG A 6 28.62 10.87 48.37
N SER A 7 28.63 9.91 47.44
CA SER A 7 28.44 10.10 45.99
C SER A 7 28.01 8.75 45.41
N GLN A 8 26.74 8.49 45.04
CA GLN A 8 26.02 8.88 43.82
C GLN A 8 26.79 8.65 42.51
N GLY A 9 26.11 8.00 41.55
CA GLY A 9 26.52 7.84 40.14
C GLY A 9 26.49 6.37 39.69
N GLU A 10 25.32 5.76 39.48
CA GLU A 10 24.67 5.60 38.17
C GLU A 10 25.01 4.25 37.49
N MET A 11 24.07 3.31 37.60
CA MET A 11 23.95 2.18 36.68
C MET A 11 23.69 2.74 35.28
N SER A 12 24.63 2.54 34.36
CA SER A 12 24.38 2.69 32.94
C SER A 12 24.30 1.31 32.32
N ASP A 13 23.07 0.79 32.26
CA ASP A 13 22.67 -0.28 31.36
C ASP A 13 22.83 0.23 29.91
N ALA A 14 23.91 -0.15 29.25
CA ALA A 14 24.05 0.02 27.81
C ALA A 14 23.45 -1.21 27.11
N SER A 15 22.11 -1.33 27.18
CA SER A 15 21.37 -2.18 26.25
C SER A 15 21.44 -1.52 24.87
N THR A 16 22.39 -1.99 24.04
CA THR A 16 22.47 -1.65 22.62
C THR A 16 21.21 -2.17 21.93
N ALA A 17 20.18 -1.33 21.88
CA ALA A 17 19.01 -1.57 21.05
C ALA A 17 19.42 -1.36 19.59
N THR A 18 19.50 -2.46 18.84
CA THR A 18 19.60 -2.46 17.38
C THR A 18 18.43 -1.68 16.80
N GLN A 19 18.69 -0.43 16.43
CA GLN A 19 17.73 0.41 15.72
C GLN A 19 17.63 -0.11 14.28
N PHE A 20 16.58 -0.91 14.01
CA PHE A 20 16.19 -1.22 12.64
C PHE A 20 15.88 0.10 11.92
N PRO A 21 16.36 0.30 10.68
CA PRO A 21 16.03 1.50 9.94
C PRO A 21 14.50 1.55 9.80
N ALA A 22 13.90 2.62 10.32
CA ALA A 22 12.50 2.92 10.06
C ALA A 22 12.37 3.08 8.55
N THR A 23 11.77 2.08 7.89
CA THR A 23 11.30 2.25 6.53
C THR A 23 10.36 3.42 6.57
N SER A 24 10.78 4.56 6.01
CA SER A 24 9.92 5.73 5.84
C SER A 24 8.71 5.28 5.04
N THR A 25 7.61 4.98 5.74
CA THR A 25 6.29 4.87 5.15
C THR A 25 5.98 6.27 4.63
N SER A 26 6.26 6.49 3.35
CA SER A 26 5.80 7.65 2.61
C SER A 26 4.29 7.64 2.71
N VAL A 27 3.75 8.40 3.66
CA VAL A 27 2.32 8.71 3.70
C VAL A 27 1.99 9.35 2.36
N ALA A 28 1.27 8.61 1.53
CA ALA A 28 0.73 9.10 0.27
C ALA A 28 0.03 10.42 0.58
N SER A 29 0.70 11.52 0.22
CA SER A 29 0.23 12.86 0.53
C SER A 29 -0.92 13.12 -0.41
N PHE A 30 -2.15 12.94 0.08
CA PHE A 30 -3.36 13.35 -0.61
C PHE A 30 -3.27 14.87 -0.80
N HIS A 31 -2.79 15.30 -1.96
CA HIS A 31 -2.78 16.70 -2.33
C HIS A 31 -4.23 17.15 -2.53
N PRO A 32 -4.75 18.11 -1.74
CA PRO A 32 -6.16 18.49 -1.77
C PRO A 32 -6.62 19.16 -3.09
N ASN A 33 -5.73 19.32 -4.07
CA ASN A 33 -5.99 19.97 -5.35
C ASN A 33 -5.73 19.08 -6.58
N ARG A 34 -5.50 17.77 -6.43
CA ARG A 34 -5.44 16.87 -7.60
C ARG A 34 -6.82 16.24 -7.85
N PRO A 35 -7.41 16.38 -9.05
CA PRO A 35 -8.63 15.66 -9.39
C PRO A 35 -8.33 14.16 -9.32
N PHE A 36 -9.15 13.42 -8.56
CA PHE A 36 -9.10 11.97 -8.55
C PHE A 36 -9.44 11.47 -9.96
N ILE A 37 -8.48 10.80 -10.60
CA ILE A 37 -8.71 10.16 -11.89
C ILE A 37 -9.14 8.72 -11.58
N GLY A 38 -10.39 8.40 -11.89
CA GLY A 38 -10.89 7.02 -11.79
C GLY A 38 -10.33 6.15 -12.92
N PRO A 39 -10.02 4.88 -12.67
CA PRO A 39 -9.62 3.96 -13.73
C PRO A 39 -10.80 3.72 -14.69
N PRO A 40 -10.54 3.51 -15.99
CA PRO A 40 -11.58 3.05 -16.89
C PRO A 40 -12.10 1.69 -16.45
N VAL A 41 -13.39 1.46 -16.68
CA VAL A 41 -14.06 0.21 -16.30
C VAL A 41 -13.77 -0.84 -17.37
N PHE A 42 -13.24 -1.98 -16.96
CA PHE A 42 -13.01 -3.17 -17.79
C PHE A 42 -14.11 -4.21 -17.52
N LYS A 43 -14.82 -4.64 -18.57
CA LYS A 43 -15.95 -5.58 -18.49
C LYS A 43 -15.52 -7.02 -18.75
N GLY A 44 -14.42 -7.20 -19.49
CA GLY A 44 -13.93 -8.50 -19.90
C GLY A 44 -14.68 -9.10 -21.09
N THR A 45 -15.19 -8.25 -22.00
CA THR A 45 -15.79 -8.76 -23.24
C THR A 45 -14.70 -9.10 -24.28
N PRO A 46 -14.97 -9.98 -25.25
CA PRO A 46 -13.99 -10.39 -26.26
C PRO A 46 -13.42 -9.24 -27.11
N GLU A 47 -14.13 -8.13 -27.21
CA GLU A 47 -13.76 -6.95 -27.98
C GLU A 47 -12.84 -6.00 -27.20
N GLU A 48 -12.79 -6.11 -25.86
CA GLU A 48 -11.92 -5.29 -25.02
C GLU A 48 -10.50 -5.84 -24.97
N SER A 49 -9.51 -4.97 -25.16
CA SER A 49 -8.10 -5.35 -25.02
C SER A 49 -7.71 -5.40 -23.55
N ILE A 50 -7.34 -6.59 -23.07
CA ILE A 50 -6.80 -6.80 -21.71
C ILE A 50 -5.54 -5.94 -21.50
N VAL A 51 -4.67 -5.85 -22.52
CA VAL A 51 -3.41 -5.09 -22.44
C VAL A 51 -3.70 -3.61 -22.25
N GLU A 52 -4.66 -3.05 -22.99
CA GLU A 52 -5.04 -1.64 -22.84
C GLU A 52 -5.71 -1.38 -21.48
N GLY A 53 -6.56 -2.31 -21.02
CA GLY A 53 -7.18 -2.22 -19.70
C GLY A 53 -6.15 -2.16 -18.56
N ILE A 54 -5.18 -3.08 -18.55
CA ILE A 54 -4.09 -3.09 -17.56
C ILE A 54 -3.23 -1.83 -17.68
N THR A 55 -2.86 -1.43 -18.90
CA THR A 55 -2.03 -0.24 -19.13
C THR A 55 -2.70 1.03 -18.60
N CYS A 56 -4.00 1.20 -18.87
CA CYS A 56 -4.75 2.34 -18.37
C CYS A 56 -4.86 2.34 -16.85
N TYR A 57 -5.12 1.17 -16.25
CA TYR A 57 -5.18 1.03 -14.80
C TYR A 57 -3.86 1.42 -14.13
N GLU A 58 -2.74 0.95 -14.67
CA GLU A 58 -1.40 1.26 -14.18
C GLU A 58 -1.05 2.75 -14.30
N HIS A 59 -1.40 3.39 -15.42
CA HIS A 59 -1.24 4.84 -15.57
C HIS A 59 -2.05 5.63 -14.54
N VAL A 60 -3.29 5.23 -14.28
CA VAL A 60 -4.12 5.88 -13.25
C VAL A 60 -3.54 5.66 -11.85
N ALA A 61 -3.09 4.45 -11.55
CA ALA A 61 -2.42 4.14 -10.30
C ALA A 61 -1.16 5.00 -10.11
N PHE A 62 -0.35 5.16 -11.16
CA PHE A 62 0.82 6.02 -11.14
C PHE A 62 0.45 7.50 -10.89
N LEU A 63 -0.54 8.04 -11.61
CA LEU A 63 -0.97 9.43 -11.47
C LEU A 63 -1.56 9.75 -10.09
N ASN A 64 -2.23 8.76 -9.48
CA ASN A 64 -2.79 8.85 -8.14
C ASN A 64 -1.80 8.42 -7.04
N ALA A 65 -0.55 8.07 -7.39
CA ALA A 65 0.48 7.58 -6.47
C ALA A 65 0.01 6.39 -5.60
N TRP A 66 -0.70 5.44 -6.20
CA TRP A 66 -1.14 4.22 -5.54
C TRP A 66 0.02 3.25 -5.34
N ASP A 67 0.14 2.75 -4.11
CA ASP A 67 0.96 1.57 -3.81
C ASP A 67 0.24 0.28 -4.23
N ASN A 68 0.94 -0.85 -4.14
CA ASN A 68 0.42 -2.15 -4.54
C ASN A 68 -0.84 -2.54 -3.75
N ASP A 69 -0.89 -2.24 -2.45
CA ASP A 69 -2.08 -2.50 -1.62
C ASP A 69 -3.29 -1.67 -2.07
N THR A 70 -3.06 -0.42 -2.44
CA THR A 70 -4.08 0.47 -2.98
C THR A 70 -4.56 -0.02 -4.34
N LYS A 71 -3.65 -0.44 -5.23
CA LYS A 71 -4.00 -1.06 -6.51
C LYS A 71 -4.90 -2.29 -6.32
N VAL A 72 -4.62 -3.15 -5.35
CA VAL A 72 -5.49 -4.32 -5.09
C VAL A 72 -6.89 -3.87 -4.64
N LYS A 73 -6.98 -2.90 -3.72
CA LYS A 73 -8.27 -2.39 -3.19
C LYS A 73 -9.13 -1.73 -4.28
N PHE A 74 -8.50 -0.96 -5.17
CA PHE A 74 -9.21 -0.24 -6.23
C PHE A 74 -9.50 -1.09 -7.48
N LEU A 75 -8.87 -2.26 -7.62
CA LEU A 75 -9.08 -3.13 -8.79
C LEU A 75 -10.56 -3.52 -8.94
N TYR A 76 -11.24 -3.86 -7.84
CA TYR A 76 -12.67 -4.19 -7.87
C TYR A 76 -13.55 -3.07 -8.46
N LEU A 77 -13.15 -1.81 -8.28
CA LEU A 77 -13.89 -0.64 -8.78
C LEU A 77 -13.62 -0.37 -10.26
N ALA A 78 -12.49 -0.87 -10.78
CA ALA A 78 -12.14 -0.80 -12.19
C ALA A 78 -12.76 -1.95 -13.01
N LEU A 79 -13.46 -2.89 -12.37
CA LEU A 79 -14.06 -4.04 -13.05
C LEU A 79 -15.58 -3.95 -13.06
N ASP A 80 -16.18 -4.43 -14.14
CA ASP A 80 -17.62 -4.64 -14.28
C ASP A 80 -17.90 -5.94 -15.04
N GLY A 81 -19.18 -6.30 -15.18
CA GLY A 81 -19.60 -7.45 -15.99
C GLY A 81 -18.96 -8.77 -15.57
N ASP A 82 -18.43 -9.50 -16.55
CA ASP A 82 -17.87 -10.83 -16.33
C ASP A 82 -16.49 -10.78 -15.67
N ALA A 83 -15.71 -9.73 -15.92
CA ALA A 83 -14.43 -9.51 -15.23
C ALA A 83 -14.63 -9.35 -13.71
N LYS A 84 -15.66 -8.58 -13.30
CA LYS A 84 -15.98 -8.40 -11.88
C LYS A 84 -16.46 -9.68 -11.22
N LYS A 85 -17.30 -10.48 -11.90
CA LYS A 85 -17.75 -11.79 -11.42
C LYS A 85 -16.57 -12.75 -11.23
N TRP A 86 -15.69 -12.82 -12.23
CA TRP A 86 -14.49 -13.64 -12.18
C TRP A 86 -13.59 -13.23 -10.99
N TYR A 87 -13.30 -11.93 -10.86
CA TYR A 87 -12.47 -11.41 -9.78
C TYR A 87 -13.07 -11.72 -8.40
N THR A 88 -14.37 -11.47 -8.22
CA THR A 88 -15.07 -11.77 -6.96
C THR A 88 -14.97 -13.25 -6.63
N THR A 89 -15.17 -14.13 -7.62
CA THR A 89 -15.03 -15.58 -7.44
C THR A 89 -13.61 -15.95 -7.01
N LYS A 90 -12.59 -15.38 -7.65
CA LYS A 90 -11.18 -15.66 -7.33
C LYS A 90 -10.83 -15.27 -5.90
N ILE A 91 -11.24 -14.09 -5.45
CA ILE A 91 -11.03 -13.63 -4.07
C ILE A 91 -11.72 -14.56 -3.07
N LEU A 92 -12.98 -14.96 -3.33
CA LEU A 92 -13.71 -15.90 -2.47
C LEU A 92 -13.07 -17.29 -2.41
N THR A 93 -12.41 -17.72 -3.48
CA THR A 93 -11.69 -19.00 -3.53
C THR A 93 -10.28 -18.94 -2.94
N GLY A 94 -9.87 -17.80 -2.36
CA GLY A 94 -8.56 -17.65 -1.73
C GLY A 94 -7.40 -17.50 -2.70
N ALA A 95 -7.65 -17.01 -3.93
CA ALA A 95 -6.57 -16.65 -4.84
C ALA A 95 -5.71 -15.52 -4.25
N PRO A 96 -4.40 -15.48 -4.56
CA PRO A 96 -3.53 -14.39 -4.14
C PRO A 96 -4.12 -13.03 -4.56
N ASN A 97 -4.14 -12.09 -3.62
CA ASN A 97 -4.60 -10.73 -3.81
C ASN A 97 -3.45 -9.72 -3.69
N THR A 98 -2.33 -10.03 -4.33
CA THR A 98 -1.13 -9.21 -4.36
C THR A 98 -0.93 -8.59 -5.75
N TRP A 99 -0.27 -7.44 -5.80
CA TRP A 99 0.16 -6.79 -7.04
C TRP A 99 1.69 -6.94 -7.18
N GLU A 100 2.16 -7.37 -8.35
CA GLU A 100 3.58 -7.64 -8.66
C GLU A 100 4.15 -6.63 -9.66
#